data_AF-A0A2V5NFA7-F1
#
_entry.id   AF-A0A2V5NFA7-F1
#
_cell.length_a   1.000
_cell.length_b   1.000
_cell.length_c   1.000
_cell.angle_alpha   90.00
_cell.angle_beta   90.00
_cell.angle_gamma   90.00
#
_symmetry.space_group_name_H-M   'P 1'
#
loop_
_entity.id
_entity.type
_entity.pdbx_description
1 polymer ?
#
loop_
_entity_poly.entity_id
_entity_poly.type
_entity_poly.pdbx_seq_one_letter_code
_entity_poly.pdbx_strand_id
1 'polypeptide(L)'
;MLKNIVAIIVSYIAMFVLLMAIFTGLYFALGVERVFQPDSYEVSMLWIMLMLVIALLGTMFAGYLCAAISKSWRTCQVFALIVFLLALWHCFSAVRRDSEGPNVRAGDVTYLEAMGHVVTPMWLHFANPVIAGVGVLLGARMKRRGLVSPAV
;
A
#
# COMPACT_ATOMS: atom_id res chain seq x y z
N MET A 1 8.12 -7.74 25.26
CA MET A 1 6.84 -7.89 24.52
C MET A 1 6.28 -6.53 24.09
N LEU A 2 6.04 -5.59 25.01
CA LEU A 2 5.50 -4.25 24.69
C LEU A 2 6.26 -3.52 23.56
N LYS A 3 7.60 -3.48 23.60
CA LYS A 3 8.43 -2.89 22.54
C LYS A 3 8.12 -3.44 21.14
N ASN A 4 7.85 -4.74 21.02
CA ASN A 4 7.58 -5.38 19.73
C ASN A 4 6.20 -4.98 19.20
N ILE A 5 5.21 -4.92 20.09
CA ILE A 5 3.85 -4.48 19.76
C ILE A 5 3.86 -3.01 19.33
N VAL A 6 4.53 -2.14 20.10
CA VAL A 6 4.71 -0.72 19.75
C VAL A 6 5.39 -0.57 18.39
N ALA A 7 6.43 -1.36 18.10
CA ALA A 7 7.09 -1.33 16.80
C ALA A 7 6.14 -1.63 15.64
N ILE A 8 5.26 -2.63 15.78
CA ILE A 8 4.25 -2.98 14.78
C ILE A 8 3.28 -1.81 14.59
N ILE A 9 2.71 -1.30 15.67
CA ILE A 9 1.71 -0.22 15.64
C ILE A 9 2.29 1.04 15.01
N VAL A 10 3.45 1.49 15.49
CA VAL A 10 4.12 2.71 14.98
C VAL A 10 4.46 2.56 13.49
N SER A 11 4.96 1.38 13.08
CA SER A 11 5.32 1.15 11.68
C SER A 11 4.10 1.13 10.76
N TYR A 12 3.00 0.54 11.22
CA TYR A 12 1.74 0.53 10.48
C TYR A 12 1.16 1.94 10.34
N ILE A 13 1.12 2.71 11.43
CA ILE A 13 0.63 4.10 11.41
C ILE A 13 1.50 4.96 10.50
N ALA A 14 2.82 4.86 10.61
CA ALA A 14 3.74 5.62 9.77
C ALA A 14 3.57 5.29 8.28
N MET A 15 3.42 4.00 7.95
CA MET A 15 3.10 3.55 6.59
C MET A 15 1.77 4.13 6.09
N PHE A 16 0.72 4.07 6.91
CA PHE A 16 -0.60 4.56 6.55
C PHE A 16 -0.58 6.07 6.25
N VAL A 17 0.01 6.88 7.14
CA VAL A 17 0.11 8.33 6.95
C VAL A 17 0.94 8.66 5.70
N LEU A 18 2.06 7.95 5.49
CA LEU A 18 2.92 8.14 4.32
C LEU A 18 2.17 7.85 3.02
N LEU A 19 1.51 6.69 2.92
CA LEU A 19 0.75 6.31 1.72
C LEU A 19 -0.40 7.28 1.47
N MET A 20 -1.13 7.67 2.52
CA MET A 20 -2.22 8.65 2.42
C MET A 20 -1.71 9.99 1.87
N ALA A 21 -0.60 10.51 2.39
CA ALA A 21 -0.02 11.76 1.93
C ALA A 21 0.45 11.68 0.47
N ILE A 22 1.12 10.59 0.08
CA ILE A 22 1.63 10.42 -1.29
C ILE A 22 0.48 10.28 -2.29
N PHE A 23 -0.49 9.41 -2.05
CA PHE A 23 -1.60 9.20 -2.98
C PHE A 23 -2.49 10.44 -3.09
N THR A 24 -2.76 11.13 -1.98
CA THR A 24 -3.51 12.39 -2.00
C THR A 24 -2.75 13.46 -2.77
N GLY A 25 -1.45 13.63 -2.51
CA GLY A 25 -0.62 14.60 -3.21
C GLY A 25 -0.51 14.31 -4.71
N LEU A 26 -0.33 13.04 -5.10
CA LEU A 26 -0.30 12.65 -6.52
C LEU A 26 -1.63 12.86 -7.22
N TYR A 27 -2.75 12.61 -6.54
CA TYR A 27 -4.06 12.88 -7.10
C TYR A 27 -4.22 14.36 -7.45
N PHE A 28 -3.88 15.27 -6.53
CA PHE A 28 -3.94 16.71 -6.79
C PHE A 28 -2.93 17.17 -7.84
N ALA A 29 -1.74 16.57 -7.88
CA ALA A 29 -0.71 16.94 -8.83
C ALA A 29 -1.00 16.47 -10.26
N LEU A 30 -1.61 15.29 -10.41
CA LEU A 30 -1.90 14.68 -11.71
C LEU A 30 -3.27 15.09 -12.26
N GLY A 31 -4.22 15.38 -11.37
CA GLY A 31 -5.62 15.62 -11.73
C GLY A 31 -6.36 14.33 -12.13
N VAL A 32 -7.68 14.45 -12.22
CA VAL A 32 -8.58 13.31 -12.48
C VAL A 32 -8.26 12.61 -13.80
N GLU A 33 -7.94 13.38 -14.84
CA GLU A 33 -7.69 12.90 -16.21
C GLU A 33 -6.44 12.03 -16.37
N ARG A 34 -5.51 12.09 -15.42
CA ARG A 34 -4.32 11.20 -15.42
C ARG A 34 -4.47 10.03 -14.46
N VAL A 35 -5.36 10.14 -13.48
CA VAL A 35 -5.65 9.08 -12.51
C VAL A 35 -6.59 8.04 -13.10
N PHE A 36 -7.57 8.48 -13.88
CA PHE A 36 -8.59 7.63 -14.49
C PHE A 36 -8.48 7.59 -16.01
N GLN A 37 -9.13 6.61 -16.62
CA GLN A 37 -9.43 6.64 -18.04
C GLN A 37 -10.45 7.75 -18.36
N PRO A 38 -10.45 8.30 -19.59
CA PRO A 38 -11.44 9.29 -20.00
C PRO A 38 -12.87 8.80 -19.77
N ASP A 39 -13.72 9.66 -19.19
CA ASP A 39 -15.14 9.40 -18.93
C ASP A 39 -15.45 8.12 -18.12
N SER A 40 -14.45 7.59 -17.40
CA SER A 40 -14.57 6.36 -16.63
C SER A 40 -14.01 6.47 -15.21
N TYR A 41 -14.49 5.60 -14.32
CA TYR A 41 -13.88 5.35 -13.00
C TYR A 41 -12.81 4.25 -13.02
N GLU A 42 -12.51 3.70 -14.19
CA GLU A 42 -11.37 2.80 -14.36
C GLU A 42 -10.06 3.57 -14.20
N VAL A 43 -9.19 3.06 -13.34
CA VAL A 43 -7.87 3.67 -13.15
C VAL A 43 -7.02 3.58 -14.41
N SER A 44 -6.25 4.62 -14.67
CA SER A 44 -5.31 4.66 -15.79
C SER A 44 -4.12 3.72 -15.55
N MET A 45 -3.46 3.27 -16.63
CA MET A 45 -2.24 2.46 -16.51
C MET A 45 -1.11 3.20 -15.78
N LEU A 46 -1.03 4.52 -15.96
CA LEU A 46 -0.09 5.37 -15.21
C LEU A 46 -0.33 5.27 -13.71
N TRP A 47 -1.59 5.39 -13.28
CA TRP A 47 -1.96 5.31 -11.88
C TRP A 47 -1.71 3.92 -11.28
N ILE A 48 -2.00 2.85 -12.03
CA ILE A 48 -1.70 1.47 -11.62
C ILE A 48 -0.19 1.31 -11.36
N MET A 49 0.66 1.77 -12.27
CA MET A 49 2.12 1.66 -12.13
C MET A 49 2.62 2.43 -10.91
N LEU A 50 2.10 3.64 -10.67
CA LEU A 50 2.41 4.43 -9.49
C LEU A 50 1.96 3.72 -8.20
N MET A 51 0.73 3.19 -8.18
CA MET A 51 0.20 2.44 -7.03
C MET A 51 1.11 1.26 -6.65
N LEU A 52 1.55 0.47 -7.62
CA LEU A 52 2.43 -0.68 -7.38
C LEU A 52 3.77 -0.25 -6.77
N VAL A 53 4.41 0.77 -7.36
CA VAL A 53 5.72 1.26 -6.90
C VAL A 53 5.60 1.87 -5.50
N ILE A 54 4.60 2.72 -5.28
CA ILE A 54 4.37 3.40 -4.00
C ILE A 54 4.01 2.41 -2.91
N ALA A 55 3.15 1.42 -3.20
CA ALA A 55 2.80 0.37 -2.24
C ALA A 55 4.02 -0.45 -1.84
N LEU A 56 4.87 -0.84 -2.80
CA LEU A 56 6.11 -1.57 -2.51
C LEU A 56 7.06 -0.73 -1.65
N LEU A 57 7.33 0.51 -2.03
CA LEU A 57 8.23 1.40 -1.28
C LEU A 57 7.70 1.72 0.12
N GLY A 58 6.39 1.96 0.26
CA GLY A 58 5.75 2.25 1.55
C GLY A 58 5.80 1.05 2.50
N THR A 59 5.55 -0.15 2.00
CA THR A 59 5.61 -1.38 2.80
C THR A 59 7.06 -1.75 3.17
N MET A 60 8.02 -1.50 2.26
CA MET A 60 9.45 -1.56 2.58
C MET A 60 9.84 -0.58 3.69
N PHE A 61 9.39 0.67 3.61
CA PHE A 61 9.62 1.65 4.67
C PHE A 61 9.07 1.18 6.02
N ALA A 62 7.84 0.65 6.03
CA ALA A 62 7.21 0.10 7.24
C ALA A 62 8.03 -1.05 7.85
N GLY A 63 8.49 -1.97 7.03
CA GLY A 63 9.34 -3.08 7.47
C GLY A 63 10.69 -2.63 8.02
N TYR A 64 11.32 -1.67 7.34
CA TYR A 64 12.58 -1.05 7.81
C TYR A 64 12.40 -0.42 9.19
N LEU A 65 11.32 0.36 9.37
CA LEU A 65 11.01 1.02 10.64
C LEU A 65 10.71 0.00 11.75
N CYS A 66 9.94 -1.05 11.44
CA CYS A 66 9.66 -2.13 12.40
C CYS A 66 10.94 -2.83 12.87
N ALA A 67 11.86 -3.10 11.94
CA ALA A 67 13.16 -3.68 12.27
C ALA A 67 14.03 -2.73 13.10
N ALA A 68 14.02 -1.43 12.80
CA ALA A 68 14.77 -0.42 13.54
C ALA A 68 14.32 -0.30 15.01
N ILE A 69 13.01 -0.38 15.27
CA ILE A 69 12.43 -0.26 16.62
C ILE A 69 12.51 -1.59 17.38
N SER A 70 12.01 -2.67 16.78
CA SER A 70 11.91 -3.97 17.46
C SER A 70 13.26 -4.66 17.64
N LYS A 71 14.19 -4.42 16.70
CA LYS A 71 15.47 -5.16 16.56
C LYS A 71 15.26 -6.67 16.50
N SER A 72 14.11 -7.13 16.00
CA SER A 72 13.70 -8.54 16.00
C SER A 72 13.15 -8.96 14.63
N TRP A 73 13.81 -9.96 14.03
CA TRP A 73 13.36 -10.53 12.76
C TRP A 73 11.99 -11.21 12.88
N ARG A 74 11.76 -11.95 13.96
CA ARG A 74 10.46 -12.61 14.22
C ARG A 74 9.33 -11.59 14.31
N THR A 75 9.56 -10.43 14.93
CA THR A 75 8.57 -9.34 15.00
C THR A 75 8.22 -8.83 13.61
N CYS A 76 9.22 -8.67 12.73
CA CYS A 76 9.00 -8.23 11.35
C CYS A 76 8.24 -9.28 10.52
N GLN A 77 8.49 -10.58 10.75
CA GLN A 77 7.73 -11.66 10.11
C GLN A 77 6.26 -11.65 10.53
N VAL A 78 5.98 -11.47 11.82
CA VAL A 78 4.61 -11.31 12.34
C VAL A 78 3.96 -10.08 11.73
N PHE A 79 4.68 -8.96 11.64
CA PHE A 79 4.16 -7.75 11.01
C PHE A 79 3.80 -7.98 9.54
N ALA A 80 4.70 -8.60 8.77
CA ALA A 80 4.46 -8.93 7.36
C ALA A 80 3.22 -9.81 7.20
N LEU A 81 3.04 -10.81 8.08
CA LEU A 81 1.85 -11.65 8.08
C LEU A 81 0.58 -10.85 8.37
N ILE A 82 0.60 -9.94 9.35
CA ILE A 82 -0.55 -9.08 9.66
C ILE A 82 -0.95 -8.23 8.45
N VAL A 83 0.00 -7.53 7.83
CA VAL A 83 -0.30 -6.67 6.68
C VAL A 83 -0.75 -7.50 5.48
N PHE A 84 -0.14 -8.67 5.25
CA PHE A 84 -0.58 -9.61 4.22
C PHE A 84 -2.05 -10.03 4.43
N LEU A 85 -2.42 -10.43 5.65
CA LEU A 85 -3.79 -10.85 5.97
C LEU A 85 -4.80 -9.71 5.85
N LEU A 86 -4.43 -8.49 6.24
CA LEU A 86 -5.27 -7.30 6.05
C LEU A 86 -5.48 -7.03 4.55
N ALA A 87 -4.41 -7.05 3.76
CA ALA A 87 -4.51 -6.85 2.32
C ALA A 87 -5.32 -7.97 1.65
N LEU A 88 -5.19 -9.21 2.11
CA LEU A 88 -5.99 -10.34 1.62
C LEU A 88 -7.48 -10.16 1.95
N TRP A 89 -7.79 -9.65 3.14
CA TRP A 89 -9.15 -9.26 3.51
C TRP A 89 -9.71 -8.17 2.59
N HIS A 90 -8.91 -7.16 2.25
CA HIS A 90 -9.30 -6.14 1.27
C HIS A 90 -9.49 -6.70 -0.14
N CYS A 91 -8.66 -7.65 -0.57
CA CYS A 91 -8.85 -8.35 -1.84
C CYS A 91 -10.20 -9.08 -1.86
N PHE A 92 -10.52 -9.79 -0.79
CA PHE A 92 -11.78 -10.52 -0.68
C PHE A 92 -13.01 -9.60 -0.69
N SER A 93 -12.94 -8.45 -0.01
CA SER A 93 -14.03 -7.48 -0.02
C SER A 93 -14.20 -6.82 -1.39
N ALA A 94 -13.11 -6.61 -2.14
CA ALA A 94 -13.15 -6.07 -3.49
C ALA A 94 -13.78 -7.06 -4.50
N VAL A 95 -13.39 -8.33 -4.47
CA VAL A 95 -13.96 -9.36 -5.36
C VAL A 95 -15.46 -9.54 -5.14
N ARG A 96 -15.95 -9.34 -3.91
CA ARG A 96 -17.38 -9.42 -3.59
C ARG A 96 -18.20 -8.21 -4.06
N ARG A 97 -17.55 -7.11 -4.42
CA ARG A 97 -18.19 -5.85 -4.84
C ARG A 97 -18.33 -5.75 -6.35
N ASP A 98 -18.29 -6.87 -7.09
CA ASP A 98 -18.38 -6.87 -8.56
C ASP A 98 -19.49 -5.93 -9.01
N SER A 99 -19.06 -4.91 -9.76
CA SER A 99 -19.86 -3.74 -10.09
C SER A 99 -20.61 -4.04 -11.38
N GLU A 100 -21.86 -4.49 -11.27
CA GLU A 100 -22.72 -4.77 -12.44
C GLU A 100 -23.19 -3.49 -13.16
N GLY A 101 -22.70 -2.30 -12.77
CA GLY A 101 -23.08 -1.01 -13.35
C GLY A 101 -22.05 -0.48 -14.36
N PRO A 102 -22.46 0.40 -15.30
CA PRO A 102 -21.52 1.10 -16.18
C PRO A 102 -20.51 1.92 -15.35
N ASN A 103 -19.21 1.74 -15.61
CA ASN A 103 -18.13 2.49 -14.97
C ASN A 103 -18.00 3.92 -15.51
N VAL A 104 -19.12 4.62 -15.72
CA VAL A 104 -19.17 5.94 -16.37
C VAL A 104 -18.97 7.03 -15.34
N ARG A 105 -18.02 7.93 -15.61
CA ARG A 105 -17.75 9.11 -14.80
C ARG A 105 -18.26 10.35 -15.53
N ALA A 106 -19.22 11.05 -14.95
CA ALA A 106 -19.72 12.30 -15.49
C ALA A 106 -18.95 13.49 -14.92
N GLY A 107 -18.12 14.13 -15.75
CA GLY A 107 -17.43 15.39 -15.42
C GLY A 107 -16.32 15.27 -14.38
N ASP A 108 -15.95 16.42 -13.81
CA ASP A 108 -14.96 16.53 -12.75
C ASP A 108 -15.54 16.07 -11.41
N VAL A 109 -14.85 15.12 -10.77
CA VAL A 109 -15.24 14.55 -9.47
C VAL A 109 -14.21 14.87 -8.40
N THR A 110 -14.68 15.03 -7.17
CA THR A 110 -13.78 15.27 -6.03
C THR A 110 -12.97 14.01 -5.71
N TYR A 111 -11.83 14.15 -5.02
CA TYR A 111 -11.02 12.99 -4.59
C TYR A 111 -11.82 11.95 -3.80
N LEU A 112 -12.66 12.42 -2.87
CA LEU A 112 -13.46 11.53 -2.01
C LEU A 112 -14.52 10.76 -2.80
N GLU A 113 -15.15 11.42 -3.76
CA GLU A 113 -16.11 10.80 -4.68
C GLU A 113 -15.42 9.79 -5.60
N ALA A 114 -14.29 10.18 -6.19
CA ALA A 114 -13.48 9.33 -7.04
C ALA A 114 -13.02 8.05 -6.35
N MET A 115 -12.59 8.14 -5.08
CA MET A 115 -12.19 6.97 -4.29
C MET A 115 -13.36 6.06 -3.91
N GLY A 116 -14.58 6.59 -3.83
CA GLY A 116 -15.79 5.81 -3.57
C GLY A 116 -16.21 4.94 -4.75
N HIS A 117 -15.89 5.37 -5.97
CA HIS A 117 -16.27 4.72 -7.23
C HIS A 117 -15.10 4.09 -7.98
N VAL A 118 -13.88 4.11 -7.42
CA VAL A 118 -12.67 3.64 -8.11
C VAL A 118 -12.83 2.19 -8.57
N VAL A 119 -12.54 1.94 -9.84
CA VAL A 119 -12.51 0.59 -10.41
C VAL A 119 -11.08 0.23 -10.75
N THR A 120 -10.57 -0.82 -10.11
CA THR A 120 -9.23 -1.35 -10.34
C THR A 120 -9.29 -2.72 -10.96
N PRO A 121 -8.34 -3.09 -11.83
CA PRO A 121 -8.36 -4.39 -12.47
C PRO A 121 -8.21 -5.51 -11.43
N MET A 122 -8.95 -6.60 -11.63
CA MET A 122 -9.10 -7.65 -10.61
C MET A 122 -7.76 -8.26 -10.15
N TRP A 123 -6.80 -8.42 -11.06
CA TRP A 123 -5.47 -8.95 -10.74
C TRP A 123 -4.70 -8.08 -9.74
N LEU A 124 -4.95 -6.77 -9.70
CA LEU A 124 -4.28 -5.84 -8.79
C LEU A 124 -4.66 -6.13 -7.33
N HIS A 125 -5.90 -6.56 -7.08
CA HIS A 125 -6.33 -6.98 -5.75
C HIS A 125 -5.55 -8.19 -5.23
N PHE A 126 -5.17 -9.12 -6.12
CA PHE A 126 -4.34 -10.28 -5.76
C PHE A 126 -2.86 -9.93 -5.63
N ALA A 127 -2.36 -8.95 -6.40
CA ALA A 127 -0.99 -8.47 -6.28
C ALA A 127 -0.74 -7.76 -4.94
N ASN A 128 -1.70 -6.98 -4.45
CA ASN A 128 -1.57 -6.17 -3.25
C ASN A 128 -1.14 -6.95 -1.98
N PRO A 129 -1.76 -8.09 -1.62
CA PRO A 129 -1.31 -8.90 -0.49
C PRO A 129 0.16 -9.33 -0.61
N VAL A 130 0.56 -9.79 -1.80
CA VAL A 130 1.92 -10.25 -2.06
C VAL A 130 2.90 -9.09 -1.91
N ILE A 131 2.63 -7.95 -2.55
CA ILE A 131 3.46 -6.74 -2.46
C ILE A 131 3.58 -6.29 -1.00
N ALA A 132 2.48 -6.30 -0.26
CA ALA A 132 2.46 -5.84 1.13
C ALA A 132 3.33 -6.72 2.04
N GLY A 133 3.16 -8.04 1.99
CA GLY A 133 3.96 -8.95 2.80
C GLY A 133 5.44 -8.95 2.40
N VAL A 134 5.73 -9.03 1.10
CA VAL A 134 7.10 -9.07 0.57
C VAL A 134 7.82 -7.75 0.86
N GLY A 135 7.17 -6.61 0.64
CA GLY A 135 7.75 -5.29 0.87
C GLY A 135 8.19 -5.12 2.33
N VAL A 136 7.34 -5.49 3.29
CA VAL A 136 7.71 -5.45 4.73
C VAL A 136 8.96 -6.29 5.01
N LEU A 137 9.05 -7.51 4.47
CA LEU A 137 10.21 -8.38 4.69
C LEU A 137 11.48 -7.83 4.04
N LEU A 138 11.38 -7.28 2.83
CA LEU A 138 12.50 -6.66 2.12
C LEU A 138 13.05 -5.46 2.91
N GLY A 139 12.17 -4.56 3.33
CA GLY A 139 12.54 -3.40 4.14
C GLY A 139 13.20 -3.78 5.47
N ALA A 140 12.62 -4.76 6.18
CA ALA A 140 13.19 -5.27 7.42
C ALA A 140 14.59 -5.88 7.20
N ARG A 141 14.78 -6.59 6.09
CA ARG A 141 16.08 -7.20 5.73
C ARG A 141 17.14 -6.14 5.41
N MET A 142 16.78 -5.03 4.76
CA MET A 142 17.69 -3.91 4.49
C MET A 142 18.24 -3.34 5.80
N LYS A 143 17.38 -3.06 6.79
CA LYS A 143 17.83 -2.57 8.10
C LYS A 143 18.77 -3.57 8.78
N ARG A 144 18.41 -4.85 8.74
CA ARG A 144 19.21 -5.90 9.40
C ARG A 144 20.59 -6.05 8.77
N ARG A 145 20.71 -6.00 7.44
CA ARG A 145 22.02 -6.03 6.76
C ARG A 145 22.88 -4.83 7.15
N GLY A 146 22.29 -3.63 7.23
CA GLY A 146 22.99 -2.44 7.72
C GLY A 146 23.43 -2.49 9.20
N LEU A 147 22.83 -3.37 10.02
CA LEU A 147 23.28 -3.65 11.38
C LEU A 147 24.40 -4.71 11.45
N VAL A 148 24.56 -5.51 10.40
CA VAL A 148 25.51 -6.65 10.33
C VAL A 148 26.78 -6.30 9.55
N SER A 149 26.80 -5.21 8.75
CA SER A 149 28.04 -4.58 8.30
C SER A 149 28.48 -3.55 9.34
N PRO A 150 29.35 -3.89 10.31
CA PRO A 150 30.22 -2.88 10.86
C PRO A 150 31.12 -2.38 9.71
N ALA A 151 31.35 -1.08 9.67
CA ALA A 151 32.32 -0.46 8.78
C ALA A 151 33.66 -1.21 8.86
N VAL A 152 34.27 -1.44 7.70
CA VAL A 152 35.70 -1.72 7.57
C VAL A 152 36.48 -0.53 8.13
#